data_AF-A0A8C4WB34-F1
#
_entry.id   AF-A0A8C4WB34-F1
#
_cell.length_a   1.000
_cell.length_b   1.000
_cell.length_c   1.000
_cell.angle_alpha   90.00
_cell.angle_beta   90.00
_cell.angle_gamma   90.00
#
_symmetry.space_group_name_H-M   'P 1'
#
loop_
_entity.id
_entity.type
_entity.pdbx_description
1 polymer ?
#
loop_
_entity_poly.entity_id
_entity_poly.type
_entity_poly.pdbx_seq_one_letter_code
_entity_poly.pdbx_strand_id
1 'polypeptide(L)'
;RGRFVRLGLGLECSQLPWGQVCAGARSFQVDYAHDCFRKDGTPFRYISGSIHYARVPRPAWRDRLLKMYMSGLNAVQPDGAQGPNVTAAFAPQRLYEPKGPLVNSEYYTGWLDYWGEPHASSSPVQVARGLQDMLQLGANVNMYMFQGGTNFGYWSGADYKGCYKPVTTSYDYDAPLSEAGDPTEKLFAIRTVIGKFQPLPEGPMPPATPKYAYGHVPLRKQGEVLELLDVLCPGGPIRSQFPLTFEAVKQAHGFVLYRTRLPRDVWDPAPLSAPPNSVCDRAYVLLNGEYQGRLERDGQMTLNLTGQAGARLDLLVENMGRINFGVNASDFKGLLQNLSLDSALLSDWLIYPLDVDSAVTRGWPLPTTQAEGSRAGLGPALYTGAFQTPGVAWDTFVKFPGWSKGQLWINGFNVGRYWPVRGPQQTLFVPGSLLSASAPNNITLLELEGAPPRPFVLFLDRPLFNQTVSARAGTELRPP
;
A
#
# COMPACT_ATOMS: atom_id res chain seq x y z
N ARG A 1 -12.06 32.91 -8.33
CA ARG A 1 -11.34 34.17 -8.64
C ARG A 1 -10.00 34.10 -7.94
N GLY A 2 -8.91 34.20 -8.70
CA GLY A 2 -7.58 33.70 -8.30
C GLY A 2 -6.72 34.63 -7.46
N ARG A 3 -5.51 34.13 -7.17
CA ARG A 3 -4.22 34.84 -7.20
C ARG A 3 -3.10 33.85 -6.90
N PHE A 4 -2.38 33.43 -7.94
CA PHE A 4 -1.03 32.86 -7.79
C PHE A 4 -0.05 34.02 -7.67
N VAL A 5 0.76 34.00 -6.62
CA VAL A 5 1.79 34.99 -6.32
C VAL A 5 3.02 34.70 -7.18
N ARG A 6 3.41 35.69 -7.99
CA ARG A 6 4.63 35.70 -8.81
C ARG A 6 5.71 36.42 -7.98
N LEU A 7 6.64 35.68 -7.39
CA LEU A 7 7.83 36.26 -6.76
C LEU A 7 8.93 36.35 -7.83
N GLY A 8 9.13 37.57 -8.33
CA GLY A 8 10.31 37.93 -9.12
C GLY A 8 11.42 38.39 -8.20
N LEU A 9 12.57 37.72 -8.25
CA LEU A 9 13.83 38.25 -7.76
C LEU A 9 14.64 38.65 -8.99
N GLY A 10 14.71 39.97 -9.22
CA GLY A 10 15.68 40.57 -10.12
C GLY A 10 17.03 40.59 -9.42
N LEU A 11 18.02 39.98 -10.07
CA LEU A 11 19.43 40.26 -9.85
C LEU A 11 20.00 40.58 -11.22
N GLU A 12 20.39 41.84 -11.38
CA GLU A 12 21.17 42.33 -12.51
C GLU A 12 22.44 41.50 -12.63
N CYS A 13 22.65 40.93 -13.81
CA CYS A 13 23.94 40.38 -14.20
C CYS A 13 24.32 41.04 -15.53
N SER A 14 24.91 42.22 -15.42
CA SER A 14 25.60 42.88 -16.51
C SER A 14 27.05 42.36 -16.56
N GLN A 15 27.46 42.00 -17.78
CA GLN A 15 28.83 41.68 -18.22
C GLN A 15 29.35 40.25 -17.98
N LEU A 16 29.22 39.41 -19.01
CA LEU A 16 30.25 38.48 -19.54
C LEU A 16 29.77 37.94 -20.91
N PRO A 17 30.63 37.77 -21.93
CA PRO A 17 30.22 37.50 -23.30
C PRO A 17 30.07 36.00 -23.54
N TRP A 18 28.87 35.48 -23.35
CA TRP A 18 28.48 34.16 -23.88
C TRP A 18 27.43 34.37 -24.93
N GLY A 19 27.70 33.84 -26.13
CA GLY A 19 26.89 34.02 -27.32
C GLY A 19 25.41 33.77 -27.07
N GLN A 20 24.58 34.57 -27.75
CA GLN A 20 23.15 34.34 -27.89
C GLN A 20 22.89 32.92 -28.39
N VAL A 21 22.60 32.00 -27.47
CA VAL A 21 21.77 30.85 -27.80
C VAL A 21 20.35 31.38 -27.78
N CYS A 22 19.80 31.67 -28.96
CA CYS A 22 18.38 31.91 -29.13
C CYS A 22 17.63 30.75 -28.49
N ALA A 23 16.97 30.99 -27.35
CA ALA A 23 16.06 30.04 -26.74
C ALA A 23 14.87 29.87 -27.70
N GLY A 24 14.96 28.90 -28.61
CA GLY A 24 13.82 28.49 -29.43
C GLY A 24 12.62 28.17 -28.54
N ALA A 25 11.42 28.50 -29.01
CA ALA A 25 10.20 28.16 -28.29
C ALA A 25 10.12 26.64 -28.14
N ARG A 26 10.15 26.15 -26.89
CA ARG A 26 10.01 24.72 -26.62
C ARG A 26 8.67 24.23 -27.15
N SER A 27 8.67 23.16 -27.93
CA SER A 27 7.45 22.62 -28.56
C SER A 27 7.43 21.10 -28.55
N PHE A 28 6.24 20.52 -28.44
CA PHE A 28 6.01 19.08 -28.58
C PHE A 28 4.80 18.88 -29.49
N GLN A 29 4.97 18.18 -30.61
CA GLN A 29 3.96 18.06 -31.65
C GLN A 29 3.86 16.62 -32.15
N VAL A 30 2.70 16.24 -32.69
CA VAL A 30 2.52 14.98 -33.42
C VAL A 30 2.65 15.28 -34.91
N ASP A 31 3.56 14.58 -35.58
CA ASP A 31 3.74 14.65 -37.02
C ASP A 31 3.08 13.42 -37.68
N TYR A 32 1.82 13.59 -38.07
CA TYR A 32 1.03 12.57 -38.75
C TYR A 32 1.51 12.25 -40.17
N ALA A 33 2.34 13.10 -40.78
CA ALA A 33 2.90 12.83 -42.11
C ALA A 33 4.06 11.84 -42.03
N HIS A 34 4.79 11.85 -40.91
CA HIS A 34 5.97 11.02 -40.68
C HIS A 34 5.81 10.04 -39.52
N ASP A 35 4.59 9.86 -39.02
CA ASP A 35 4.21 8.97 -37.91
C ASP A 35 5.14 9.05 -36.68
N CYS A 36 5.55 10.26 -36.29
CA CYS A 36 6.47 10.48 -35.18
C CYS A 36 6.03 11.64 -34.28
N PHE A 37 6.60 11.70 -33.07
CA PHE A 37 6.56 12.95 -32.29
C PHE A 37 7.68 13.87 -32.74
N ARG A 38 7.50 15.18 -32.58
CA ARG A 38 8.56 16.17 -32.71
C ARG A 38 8.75 16.91 -31.40
N LYS A 39 9.99 17.00 -30.92
CA LYS A 39 10.39 17.87 -29.82
C LYS A 39 11.30 18.96 -30.38
N ASP A 40 10.91 20.21 -30.19
CA ASP A 40 11.64 21.39 -30.66
C ASP A 40 11.95 21.32 -32.17
N GLY A 41 10.96 20.86 -32.96
CA GLY A 41 11.06 20.69 -34.42
C GLY A 41 11.76 19.42 -34.90
N THR A 42 12.43 18.68 -34.01
CA THR A 42 13.19 17.47 -34.34
C THR A 42 12.40 16.20 -34.03
N PRO A 43 12.48 15.13 -34.85
CA PRO A 43 11.86 13.84 -34.52
C PRO A 43 12.28 13.33 -33.14
N PHE A 44 11.29 12.90 -32.37
CA PHE A 44 11.45 12.48 -30.99
C PHE A 44 10.75 11.15 -30.78
N ARG A 45 11.44 10.24 -30.10
CA ARG A 45 10.90 8.98 -29.65
C ARG A 45 11.00 8.96 -28.14
N TYR A 46 9.88 8.77 -27.45
CA TYR A 46 9.93 8.59 -26.01
C TYR A 46 10.09 7.11 -25.66
N ILE A 47 11.06 6.87 -24.79
CA ILE A 47 11.28 5.62 -24.07
C ILE A 47 11.17 6.01 -22.60
N SER A 48 10.06 5.62 -21.98
CA SER A 48 9.62 6.10 -20.68
C SER A 48 9.50 4.96 -19.67
N GLY A 49 9.45 5.32 -18.39
CA GLY A 49 9.09 4.42 -17.30
C GLY A 49 8.16 5.12 -16.30
N SER A 50 7.29 4.34 -15.67
CA SER A 50 6.38 4.83 -14.64
C SER A 50 7.00 4.75 -13.25
N ILE A 51 6.84 5.83 -12.49
CA ILE A 51 7.09 5.92 -11.05
C ILE A 51 5.92 6.66 -10.41
N HIS A 52 5.28 6.04 -9.42
CA HIS A 52 4.27 6.72 -8.62
C HIS A 52 4.97 7.41 -7.45
N TYR A 53 5.25 8.71 -7.59
CA TYR A 53 6.07 9.45 -6.63
C TYR A 53 5.52 9.42 -5.19
N ALA A 54 4.22 9.26 -4.99
CA ALA A 54 3.60 9.10 -3.66
C ALA A 54 4.00 7.78 -2.96
N ARG A 55 4.46 6.79 -3.71
CA ARG A 55 4.92 5.46 -3.22
C ARG A 55 6.41 5.40 -2.96
N VAL A 56 7.14 6.49 -3.21
CA VAL A 56 8.59 6.59 -3.00
C VAL A 56 8.85 7.77 -2.06
N PRO A 57 9.64 7.59 -0.98
CA PRO A 57 9.99 8.69 -0.09
C PRO A 57 10.64 9.85 -0.88
N ARG A 58 10.19 11.07 -0.61
CA ARG A 58 10.66 12.27 -1.32
C ARG A 58 12.20 12.41 -1.38
N PRO A 59 12.97 12.12 -0.32
CA PRO A 59 14.43 12.17 -0.39
C PRO A 59 15.05 11.22 -1.43
N ALA A 60 14.37 10.12 -1.76
CA ALA A 60 14.85 9.14 -2.71
C ALA A 60 14.55 9.51 -4.17
N TRP A 61 13.67 10.49 -4.45
CA TRP A 61 13.24 10.80 -5.82
C TRP A 61 14.39 11.10 -6.77
N ARG A 62 15.39 11.89 -6.34
CA ARG A 62 16.54 12.23 -7.19
C ARG A 62 17.32 10.98 -7.59
N ASP A 63 17.53 10.06 -6.65
CA ASP A 63 18.20 8.78 -6.93
C ASP A 63 17.38 7.94 -7.92
N ARG A 64 16.06 7.81 -7.71
CA ARG A 64 15.20 7.00 -8.59
C ARG A 64 15.17 7.55 -10.01
N LEU A 65 14.99 8.87 -10.15
CA LEU A 65 14.99 9.54 -11.45
C LEU A 65 16.35 9.46 -12.14
N LEU A 66 17.45 9.51 -11.38
CA LEU A 66 18.79 9.30 -11.94
C LEU A 66 18.95 7.86 -12.44
N LYS A 67 18.53 6.84 -11.68
CA LYS A 67 18.57 5.43 -12.13
C LYS A 67 17.73 5.20 -13.38
N MET A 68 16.55 5.82 -13.44
CA MET A 68 15.68 5.82 -14.63
C MET A 68 16.40 6.42 -15.84
N TYR A 69 16.94 7.63 -15.71
CA TYR A 69 17.71 8.29 -16.77
C TYR A 69 18.91 7.44 -17.20
N MET A 70 19.70 6.99 -16.22
CA MET A 70 20.87 6.15 -16.43
C MET A 70 20.52 4.81 -17.05
N SER A 71 19.27 4.36 -17.04
CA SER A 71 18.84 3.16 -17.77
C SER A 71 18.61 3.40 -19.26
N GLY A 72 18.63 4.67 -19.69
CA GLY A 72 18.33 5.12 -21.04
C GLY A 72 16.92 5.67 -21.21
N LEU A 73 16.18 5.94 -20.12
CA LEU A 73 14.88 6.61 -20.23
C LEU A 73 15.04 8.09 -20.58
N ASN A 74 14.23 8.60 -21.50
CA ASN A 74 14.22 10.01 -21.90
C ASN A 74 12.89 10.73 -21.57
N ALA A 75 11.94 10.02 -20.95
CA ALA A 75 10.67 10.53 -20.42
C ALA A 75 10.20 9.72 -19.19
N VAL A 76 9.21 10.25 -18.47
CA VAL A 76 8.53 9.61 -17.32
C VAL A 76 7.02 9.84 -17.48
N GLN A 77 6.18 8.82 -17.26
CA GLN A 77 4.73 8.90 -17.53
C GLN A 77 3.88 8.21 -16.43
N PRO A 78 2.60 8.59 -16.30
CA PRO A 78 1.49 7.75 -15.84
C PRO A 78 0.57 7.28 -17.03
N ASP A 79 0.36 5.96 -17.16
CA ASP A 79 -0.83 5.25 -17.73
C ASP A 79 -0.95 4.81 -19.25
N GLY A 80 -1.82 3.80 -19.62
CA GLY A 80 -1.45 2.55 -20.38
C GLY A 80 -1.84 1.98 -21.78
N ALA A 81 -1.37 0.72 -22.09
CA ALA A 81 -1.95 -0.41 -22.91
C ALA A 81 -1.02 -1.69 -23.15
N GLN A 82 -1.54 -2.95 -23.27
CA GLN A 82 -0.75 -4.23 -23.45
C GLN A 82 -1.14 -5.16 -24.64
N GLY A 83 -0.22 -6.10 -25.01
CA GLY A 83 -0.52 -7.40 -25.67
C GLY A 83 0.71 -8.30 -25.97
N PRO A 84 0.60 -9.65 -26.02
CA PRO A 84 1.73 -10.60 -26.12
C PRO A 84 2.32 -10.77 -27.54
N ASN A 85 1.58 -10.37 -28.57
CA ASN A 85 2.12 -10.21 -29.92
C ASN A 85 2.13 -8.71 -30.19
N VAL A 86 3.30 -8.10 -30.10
CA VAL A 86 3.45 -6.65 -30.20
C VAL A 86 2.89 -6.12 -31.53
N THR A 87 3.17 -6.80 -32.64
CA THR A 87 2.64 -6.44 -33.96
C THR A 87 1.11 -6.53 -33.99
N ALA A 88 0.53 -7.61 -33.45
CA ALA A 88 -0.92 -7.77 -33.38
C ALA A 88 -1.56 -6.78 -32.39
N ALA A 89 -0.87 -6.40 -31.31
CA ALA A 89 -1.35 -5.45 -30.32
C ALA A 89 -1.44 -4.02 -30.90
N PHE A 90 -0.60 -3.68 -31.87
CA PHE A 90 -0.66 -2.42 -32.60
C PHE A 90 -1.60 -2.43 -33.81
N ALA A 91 -2.08 -3.60 -34.26
CA ALA A 91 -3.01 -3.67 -35.39
C ALA A 91 -4.35 -2.94 -35.11
N PRO A 92 -4.98 -3.06 -33.93
CA PRO A 92 -6.12 -2.22 -33.56
C PRO A 92 -5.78 -0.72 -33.50
N GLN A 93 -4.59 -0.34 -33.02
CA GLN A 93 -4.18 1.07 -33.05
C GLN A 93 -4.19 1.60 -34.49
N ARG A 94 -3.70 0.82 -35.46
CA ARG A 94 -3.74 1.21 -36.88
C ARG A 94 -5.13 1.19 -37.51
N LEU A 95 -6.08 0.44 -36.94
CA LEU A 95 -7.48 0.48 -37.38
C LEU A 95 -8.17 1.80 -36.98
N TYR A 96 -7.96 2.26 -35.74
CA TYR A 96 -8.62 3.46 -35.21
C TYR A 96 -7.81 4.75 -35.41
N GLU A 97 -6.48 4.64 -35.45
CA GLU A 97 -5.51 5.72 -35.72
C GLU A 97 -4.58 5.29 -36.87
N PRO A 98 -5.05 5.40 -38.13
CA PRO A 98 -4.32 4.91 -39.31
C PRO A 98 -2.97 5.60 -39.53
N LYS A 99 -2.79 6.81 -38.99
CA LYS A 99 -1.56 7.60 -39.01
C LYS A 99 -1.22 8.04 -37.59
N GLY A 100 0.04 8.39 -37.37
CA GLY A 100 0.59 8.81 -36.09
C GLY A 100 1.48 7.74 -35.43
N PRO A 101 2.26 8.15 -34.41
CA PRO A 101 3.22 7.27 -33.75
C PRO A 101 2.54 6.10 -33.05
N LEU A 102 3.14 4.90 -33.18
CA LEU A 102 2.77 3.77 -32.35
C LEU A 102 3.15 4.06 -30.89
N VAL A 103 2.25 3.76 -29.98
CA VAL A 103 2.39 4.08 -28.57
C VAL A 103 1.86 2.92 -27.74
N ASN A 104 2.75 2.33 -26.94
CA ASN A 104 2.36 1.53 -25.79
C ASN A 104 2.55 2.37 -24.53
N SER A 105 1.45 2.80 -23.92
CA SER A 105 1.51 3.70 -22.77
C SER A 105 1.71 2.96 -21.44
N GLU A 106 1.56 1.64 -21.37
CA GLU A 106 1.85 0.81 -20.17
C GLU A 106 2.31 -0.55 -20.66
N TYR A 107 3.61 -0.69 -20.79
CA TYR A 107 4.24 -1.96 -20.99
C TYR A 107 4.52 -2.61 -19.63
N TYR A 108 3.74 -3.62 -19.30
CA TYR A 108 3.76 -4.19 -17.96
C TYR A 108 5.01 -5.04 -17.75
N THR A 109 5.89 -4.58 -16.86
CA THR A 109 7.19 -5.22 -16.59
C THR A 109 7.11 -6.29 -15.52
N GLY A 110 5.99 -6.36 -14.80
CA GLY A 110 5.73 -7.30 -13.71
C GLY A 110 4.26 -7.17 -13.29
N TRP A 111 3.93 -7.43 -12.03
CA TRP A 111 2.55 -7.37 -11.55
C TRP A 111 2.46 -7.11 -10.05
N LEU A 112 1.30 -6.65 -9.60
CA LEU A 112 1.00 -6.40 -8.19
C LEU A 112 0.58 -7.67 -7.43
N ASP A 113 0.77 -7.67 -6.11
CA ASP A 113 0.40 -8.79 -5.24
C ASP A 113 -0.92 -8.56 -4.51
N TYR A 114 -1.63 -9.65 -4.22
CA TYR A 114 -2.81 -9.67 -3.34
C TYR A 114 -2.52 -10.48 -2.07
N TRP A 115 -3.14 -10.10 -0.95
CA TRP A 115 -3.03 -10.89 0.29
C TRP A 115 -3.66 -12.28 0.12
N GLY A 116 -2.86 -13.32 0.28
CA GLY A 116 -3.24 -14.73 0.13
C GLY A 116 -2.89 -15.35 -1.22
N GLU A 117 -2.33 -14.59 -2.17
CA GLU A 117 -1.88 -15.10 -3.47
C GLU A 117 -0.34 -15.13 -3.59
N PRO A 118 0.26 -16.06 -4.35
CA PRO A 118 1.70 -16.08 -4.55
C PRO A 118 2.24 -14.74 -5.06
N HIS A 119 3.46 -14.39 -4.65
CA HIS A 119 4.14 -13.20 -5.19
C HIS A 119 4.24 -13.29 -6.71
N ALA A 120 3.80 -12.24 -7.39
CA ALA A 120 3.83 -12.19 -8.84
C ALA A 120 5.26 -11.98 -9.34
N SER A 121 5.63 -12.73 -10.38
CA SER A 121 6.95 -12.62 -11.00
C SER A 121 6.85 -12.72 -12.53
N SER A 122 7.66 -11.95 -13.24
CA SER A 122 7.77 -11.93 -14.69
C SER A 122 9.23 -12.17 -15.12
N SER A 123 9.41 -12.86 -16.25
CA SER A 123 10.74 -13.18 -16.75
C SER A 123 11.47 -11.93 -17.26
N PRO A 124 12.70 -11.62 -16.76
CA PRO A 124 13.54 -10.55 -17.30
C PRO A 124 13.76 -10.67 -18.82
N VAL A 125 13.92 -11.90 -19.32
CA VAL A 125 14.17 -12.19 -20.74
C VAL A 125 12.94 -11.87 -21.58
N GLN A 126 11.76 -12.27 -21.15
CA GLN A 126 10.52 -11.98 -21.89
C GLN A 126 10.23 -10.48 -21.89
N VAL A 127 10.47 -9.80 -20.76
CA VAL A 127 10.30 -8.35 -20.66
C VAL A 127 11.26 -7.61 -21.59
N ALA A 128 12.54 -8.00 -21.61
CA ALA A 128 13.52 -7.41 -22.52
C ALA A 128 13.18 -7.68 -24.00
N ARG A 129 12.69 -8.88 -24.32
CA ARG A 129 12.30 -9.24 -25.69
C ARG A 129 11.09 -8.42 -26.17
N GLY A 130 10.04 -8.32 -25.36
CA GLY A 130 8.86 -7.51 -25.72
C GLY A 130 9.21 -6.04 -25.92
N LEU A 131 10.10 -5.50 -25.08
CA LEU A 131 10.67 -4.16 -25.29
C LEU A 131 11.41 -4.07 -26.62
N GLN A 132 12.28 -5.03 -26.93
CA GLN A 132 13.03 -5.02 -28.18
C GLN A 132 12.10 -5.04 -29.40
N ASP A 133 11.07 -5.89 -29.40
CA ASP A 133 10.11 -6.02 -30.48
C ASP A 133 9.35 -4.69 -30.71
N MET A 134 8.89 -4.04 -29.63
CA MET A 134 8.29 -2.69 -29.72
C MET A 134 9.29 -1.66 -30.28
N LEU A 135 10.55 -1.75 -29.84
CA LEU A 135 11.55 -0.80 -30.28
C LEU A 135 11.93 -0.95 -31.76
N GLN A 136 11.94 -2.18 -32.29
CA GLN A 136 12.16 -2.47 -33.71
C GLN A 136 11.02 -1.97 -34.60
N LEU A 137 9.78 -1.99 -34.10
CA LEU A 137 8.60 -1.48 -34.81
C LEU A 137 8.49 0.05 -34.84
N GLY A 138 9.45 0.78 -34.26
CA GLY A 138 9.38 2.24 -34.16
C GLY A 138 8.40 2.76 -33.10
N ALA A 139 7.81 1.90 -32.27
CA ALA A 139 6.85 2.30 -31.24
C ALA A 139 7.49 3.07 -30.07
N ASN A 140 6.72 3.97 -29.49
CA ASN A 140 7.04 4.61 -28.21
C ASN A 140 6.51 3.73 -27.09
N VAL A 141 7.23 3.68 -25.99
CA VAL A 141 6.94 2.73 -24.91
C VAL A 141 7.12 3.39 -23.56
N ASN A 142 6.19 3.12 -22.65
CA ASN A 142 6.31 3.46 -21.24
C ASN A 142 6.24 2.18 -20.39
N MET A 143 7.27 1.90 -19.59
CA MET A 143 7.34 0.71 -18.75
C MET A 143 6.56 0.89 -17.44
N TYR A 144 5.53 0.07 -17.23
CA TYR A 144 4.70 0.06 -16.03
C TYR A 144 4.94 -1.22 -15.20
N MET A 145 5.45 -1.17 -13.99
CA MET A 145 6.14 -0.07 -13.35
C MET A 145 7.63 -0.14 -13.66
N PHE A 146 8.28 1.00 -13.91
CA PHE A 146 9.74 1.01 -13.88
C PHE A 146 10.25 0.92 -12.43
N GLN A 147 9.56 1.58 -11.51
CA GLN A 147 9.64 1.34 -10.07
C GLN A 147 8.25 1.44 -9.47
N GLY A 148 7.80 0.42 -8.75
CA GLY A 148 6.50 0.45 -8.12
C GLY A 148 6.49 1.13 -6.73
N GLY A 149 7.41 0.77 -5.83
CA GLY A 149 7.55 1.37 -4.49
C GLY A 149 6.65 0.73 -3.43
N THR A 150 6.07 1.53 -2.53
CA THR A 150 5.26 1.05 -1.39
C THR A 150 3.92 1.79 -1.30
N ASN A 151 2.83 1.05 -1.06
CA ASN A 151 1.54 1.61 -0.65
C ASN A 151 1.54 1.93 0.86
N PHE A 152 2.23 3.01 1.27
CA PHE A 152 2.28 3.41 2.68
C PHE A 152 0.88 3.65 3.29
N GLY A 153 0.77 3.53 4.61
CA GLY A 153 -0.47 3.76 5.33
C GLY A 153 -1.63 2.91 4.86
N TYR A 154 -2.69 3.56 4.39
CA TYR A 154 -3.93 2.94 3.92
C TYR A 154 -4.15 3.07 2.41
N TRP A 155 -3.12 3.46 1.65
CA TRP A 155 -3.22 3.79 0.23
C TRP A 155 -3.28 2.58 -0.72
N SER A 156 -3.20 1.36 -0.17
CA SER A 156 -3.44 0.14 -0.95
C SER A 156 -4.88 0.14 -1.49
N GLY A 157 -5.03 -0.18 -2.77
CA GLY A 157 -6.34 -0.45 -3.36
C GLY A 157 -6.77 -1.90 -3.19
N ALA A 158 -7.80 -2.27 -3.94
CA ALA A 158 -8.24 -3.64 -4.10
C ALA A 158 -8.75 -3.87 -5.54
N ASP A 159 -8.69 -5.10 -6.00
CA ASP A 159 -9.37 -5.50 -7.23
C ASP A 159 -10.63 -6.30 -6.90
N TYR A 160 -11.54 -6.37 -7.87
CA TYR A 160 -12.60 -7.36 -7.86
C TYR A 160 -12.46 -8.30 -9.04
N LYS A 161 -12.22 -9.59 -8.76
CA LYS A 161 -12.06 -10.66 -9.76
C LYS A 161 -12.89 -11.87 -9.36
N GLY A 162 -14.21 -11.68 -9.29
CA GLY A 162 -15.17 -12.66 -8.73
C GLY A 162 -15.27 -12.62 -7.20
N CYS A 163 -14.22 -12.14 -6.53
CA CYS A 163 -14.18 -11.79 -5.11
C CYS A 163 -13.31 -10.55 -4.90
N TYR A 164 -13.45 -9.93 -3.72
CA TYR A 164 -12.63 -8.83 -3.24
C TYR A 164 -11.20 -9.26 -2.96
N LYS A 165 -10.24 -8.60 -3.62
CA LYS A 165 -8.81 -8.90 -3.53
C LYS A 165 -8.02 -7.68 -3.06
N PRO A 166 -7.71 -7.58 -1.77
CA PRO A 166 -6.92 -6.46 -1.24
C PRO A 166 -5.46 -6.55 -1.69
N VAL A 167 -4.96 -5.47 -2.27
CA VAL A 167 -3.55 -5.37 -2.70
C VAL A 167 -2.64 -5.28 -1.48
N THR A 168 -1.45 -5.87 -1.56
CA THR A 168 -0.47 -5.82 -0.47
C THR A 168 0.10 -4.40 -0.25
N THR A 169 0.81 -4.23 0.86
CA THR A 169 1.48 -2.96 1.18
C THR A 169 2.67 -2.74 0.25
N SER A 170 3.43 -3.78 -0.05
CA SER A 170 4.50 -3.71 -1.04
C SER A 170 3.89 -3.46 -2.42
N TYR A 171 4.50 -2.56 -3.16
CA TYR A 171 4.25 -2.40 -4.59
C TYR A 171 5.56 -2.62 -5.35
N ASP A 172 6.37 -3.59 -4.91
CA ASP A 172 7.60 -4.00 -5.60
C ASP A 172 7.37 -4.25 -7.09
N TYR A 173 6.22 -4.86 -7.40
CA TYR A 173 5.70 -5.10 -8.74
C TYR A 173 6.54 -6.08 -9.56
N ASP A 174 7.60 -6.66 -9.00
CA ASP A 174 8.68 -7.27 -9.76
C ASP A 174 9.15 -6.32 -10.89
N ALA A 175 9.31 -5.04 -10.55
CA ALA A 175 9.73 -3.99 -11.46
C ALA A 175 11.25 -4.05 -11.74
N PRO A 176 11.73 -3.35 -12.79
CA PRO A 176 13.16 -3.17 -13.05
C PRO A 176 13.93 -2.59 -11.85
N LEU A 177 13.31 -1.70 -11.09
CA LEU A 177 13.76 -1.29 -9.77
C LEU A 177 12.85 -1.89 -8.70
N SER A 178 13.43 -2.54 -7.70
CA SER A 178 12.69 -3.12 -6.58
C SER A 178 11.92 -2.06 -5.76
N GLU A 179 11.12 -2.50 -4.78
CA GLU A 179 10.46 -1.63 -3.80
C GLU A 179 11.44 -0.61 -3.19
N ALA A 180 12.63 -1.06 -2.79
CA ALA A 180 13.68 -0.21 -2.22
C ALA A 180 14.49 0.58 -3.27
N GLY A 181 14.18 0.44 -4.55
CA GLY A 181 14.87 1.12 -5.66
C GLY A 181 16.21 0.50 -6.02
N ASP A 182 16.40 -0.78 -5.73
CA ASP A 182 17.62 -1.50 -6.06
C ASP A 182 17.58 -1.96 -7.53
N PRO A 183 18.66 -1.79 -8.31
CA PRO A 183 18.72 -2.30 -9.69
C PRO A 183 18.61 -3.83 -9.73
N THR A 184 17.65 -4.35 -10.51
CA THR A 184 17.47 -5.80 -10.69
C THR A 184 18.09 -6.30 -11.99
N GLU A 185 18.17 -7.61 -12.18
CA GLU A 185 18.58 -8.22 -13.46
C GLU A 185 17.70 -7.74 -14.63
N LYS A 186 16.41 -7.51 -14.37
CA LYS A 186 15.44 -6.99 -15.34
C LYS A 186 15.81 -5.58 -15.83
N LEU A 187 16.31 -4.71 -14.94
CA LEU A 187 16.83 -3.40 -15.34
C LEU A 187 18.02 -3.53 -16.29
N PHE A 188 18.97 -4.41 -16.00
CA PHE A 188 20.15 -4.57 -16.86
C PHE A 188 19.79 -5.17 -18.23
N ALA A 189 18.83 -6.10 -18.28
CA ALA A 189 18.31 -6.65 -19.52
C ALA A 189 17.61 -5.56 -20.38
N ILE A 190 16.77 -4.74 -19.75
CA ILE A 190 16.11 -3.59 -20.40
C ILE A 190 17.14 -2.57 -20.90
N ARG A 191 18.11 -2.19 -20.06
CA ARG A 191 19.18 -1.25 -20.42
C ARG A 191 19.97 -1.72 -21.64
N THR A 192 20.27 -3.02 -21.71
CA THR A 192 20.97 -3.63 -22.85
C THR A 192 20.16 -3.49 -24.14
N VAL A 193 18.84 -3.67 -24.08
CA VAL A 193 17.97 -3.49 -25.24
C VAL A 193 17.93 -2.02 -25.67
N ILE A 194 17.73 -1.08 -24.75
CA ILE A 194 17.68 0.36 -25.07
C ILE A 194 18.97 0.82 -25.75
N GLY A 195 20.13 0.33 -25.30
CA GLY A 195 21.44 0.67 -25.89
C GLY A 195 21.63 0.25 -27.34
N LYS A 196 20.77 -0.63 -27.88
CA LYS A 196 20.77 -0.98 -29.31
C LYS A 196 20.08 0.08 -30.18
N PHE A 197 19.24 0.93 -29.60
CA PHE A 197 18.40 1.89 -30.34
C PHE A 197 18.80 3.35 -30.11
N GLN A 198 19.51 3.65 -29.01
CA GLN A 198 19.99 5.00 -28.73
C GLN A 198 21.23 4.98 -27.82
N PRO A 199 22.06 6.04 -27.84
CA PRO A 199 23.16 6.18 -26.90
C PRO A 199 22.67 6.14 -25.45
N LEU A 200 23.38 5.39 -24.61
CA LEU A 200 23.13 5.34 -23.18
C LEU A 200 23.92 6.43 -22.46
N PRO A 201 23.41 7.00 -21.35
CA PRO A 201 24.19 7.91 -20.53
C PRO A 201 25.49 7.28 -20.05
N GLU A 202 26.57 8.07 -20.07
CA GLU A 202 27.89 7.69 -19.59
C GLU A 202 27.92 7.58 -18.06
N GLY A 203 28.77 6.68 -17.56
CA GLY A 203 28.97 6.46 -16.13
C GLY A 203 28.25 5.22 -15.57
N PRO A 204 28.56 4.83 -14.33
CA PRO A 204 28.01 3.64 -13.71
C PRO A 204 26.54 3.85 -13.30
N MET A 205 25.75 2.77 -13.33
CA MET A 205 24.42 2.77 -12.72
C MET A 205 24.54 3.04 -11.22
N PRO A 206 23.76 3.98 -10.64
CA PRO A 206 23.76 4.18 -9.20
C PRO A 206 23.45 2.87 -8.45
N PRO A 207 24.19 2.53 -7.38
CA PRO A 207 24.05 1.24 -6.71
C PRO A 207 22.73 1.13 -5.91
N ALA A 208 22.49 -0.06 -5.38
CA ALA A 208 21.47 -0.30 -4.35
C ALA A 208 21.70 0.61 -3.13
N THR A 209 20.62 1.05 -2.48
CA THR A 209 20.75 1.79 -1.22
C THR A 209 21.24 0.83 -0.12
N PRO A 210 22.09 1.29 0.81
CA PRO A 210 22.56 0.43 1.89
C PRO A 210 21.38 0.00 2.76
N LYS A 211 21.38 -1.28 3.16
CA LYS A 211 20.38 -1.88 4.05
C LYS A 211 21.02 -2.26 5.39
N TYR A 212 20.27 -2.20 6.47
CA TYR A 212 20.75 -2.61 7.79
C TYR A 212 19.73 -3.50 8.51
N ALA A 213 20.21 -4.57 9.13
CA ALA A 213 19.41 -5.42 10.01
C ALA A 213 19.55 -4.92 11.46
N TYR A 214 18.66 -4.02 11.89
CA TYR A 214 18.68 -3.49 13.27
C TYR A 214 18.30 -4.55 14.33
N GLY A 215 17.88 -5.74 13.89
CA GLY A 215 17.68 -6.88 14.77
C GLY A 215 16.38 -6.85 15.56
N HIS A 216 16.42 -7.46 16.74
CA HIS A 216 15.26 -7.72 17.57
C HIS A 216 14.85 -6.49 18.40
N VAL A 217 13.60 -6.07 18.28
CA VAL A 217 13.02 -4.99 19.08
C VAL A 217 11.81 -5.51 19.86
N PRO A 218 11.88 -5.60 21.21
CA PRO A 218 10.76 -6.02 22.02
C PRO A 218 9.66 -4.94 22.00
N LEU A 219 8.41 -5.38 21.94
CA LEU A 219 7.25 -4.51 22.06
C LEU A 219 6.50 -4.80 23.37
N ARG A 220 5.83 -3.80 23.90
CA ARG A 220 4.99 -3.88 25.10
C ARG A 220 3.58 -3.48 24.75
N LYS A 221 2.60 -4.22 25.26
CA LYS A 221 1.19 -3.89 25.11
C LYS A 221 0.90 -2.63 25.92
N GLN A 222 0.19 -1.68 25.31
CA GLN A 222 -0.20 -0.42 25.91
C GLN A 222 -1.65 -0.41 26.37
N GLY A 223 -2.53 -1.11 25.64
CA GLY A 223 -3.94 -1.23 25.99
C GLY A 223 -4.75 -1.84 24.85
N GLU A 224 -5.96 -2.27 25.18
CA GLU A 224 -6.94 -2.68 24.18
C GLU A 224 -7.49 -1.44 23.47
N VAL A 225 -7.82 -1.55 22.18
CA VAL A 225 -8.40 -0.41 21.41
C VAL A 225 -9.64 0.17 22.10
N LEU A 226 -10.44 -0.67 22.75
CA LEU A 226 -11.66 -0.25 23.46
C LEU A 226 -11.41 0.63 24.69
N GLU A 227 -10.24 0.50 25.32
CA GLU A 227 -9.83 1.30 26.49
C GLU A 227 -9.30 2.67 26.07
N LEU A 228 -9.03 2.84 24.77
CA LEU A 228 -8.33 3.97 24.19
C LEU A 228 -9.24 4.88 23.39
N LEU A 229 -10.56 4.67 23.45
CA LEU A 229 -11.53 5.42 22.65
C LEU A 229 -11.54 6.91 22.95
N ASP A 230 -11.23 7.34 24.17
CA ASP A 230 -11.13 8.77 24.51
C ASP A 230 -9.97 9.45 23.79
N VAL A 231 -8.91 8.70 23.47
CA VAL A 231 -7.75 9.19 22.71
C VAL A 231 -7.99 9.06 21.22
N LEU A 232 -8.53 7.93 20.77
CA LEU A 232 -8.70 7.59 19.37
C LEU A 232 -9.94 8.23 18.74
N CYS A 233 -10.94 8.63 19.54
CA CYS A 233 -12.17 9.24 19.07
C CYS A 233 -12.48 10.49 19.92
N PRO A 234 -11.66 11.55 19.83
CA PRO A 234 -11.79 12.74 20.70
C PRO A 234 -13.11 13.50 20.51
N GLY A 235 -13.79 13.31 19.37
CA GLY A 235 -15.12 13.88 19.10
C GLY A 235 -16.27 13.11 19.75
N GLY A 236 -16.00 11.96 20.37
CA GLY A 236 -17.02 11.06 20.89
C GLY A 236 -17.79 10.28 19.80
N PRO A 237 -18.66 9.34 20.19
CA PRO A 237 -19.40 8.52 19.25
C PRO A 237 -20.55 9.25 18.57
N ILE A 238 -20.85 8.82 17.36
CA ILE A 238 -22.07 9.15 16.62
C ILE A 238 -23.15 8.14 17.01
N ARG A 239 -24.34 8.61 17.36
CA ARG A 239 -25.52 7.77 17.66
C ARG A 239 -26.38 7.59 16.42
N SER A 240 -26.82 6.37 16.15
CA SER A 240 -27.74 6.07 15.04
C SER A 240 -28.56 4.81 15.32
N GLN A 241 -29.82 4.77 14.85
CA GLN A 241 -30.65 3.57 14.98
C GLN A 241 -30.07 2.39 14.21
N PHE A 242 -29.51 2.65 13.04
CA PHE A 242 -28.91 1.66 12.13
C PHE A 242 -27.44 1.99 11.87
N PRO A 243 -26.61 1.01 11.46
CA PRO A 243 -25.22 1.28 11.13
C PRO A 243 -25.09 2.32 10.02
N LEU A 244 -24.05 3.16 10.13
CA LEU A 244 -23.67 4.13 9.11
C LEU A 244 -22.36 3.71 8.47
N THR A 245 -22.18 4.00 7.18
CA THR A 245 -20.92 3.72 6.47
C THR A 245 -19.79 4.62 6.96
N PHE A 246 -18.54 4.23 6.67
CA PHE A 246 -17.33 5.03 6.90
C PHE A 246 -17.48 6.45 6.34
N GLU A 247 -17.99 6.56 5.12
CA GLU A 247 -18.20 7.82 4.41
C GLU A 247 -19.25 8.69 5.11
N ALA A 248 -20.34 8.09 5.60
CA ALA A 248 -21.39 8.80 6.32
C ALA A 248 -20.88 9.36 7.66
N VAL A 249 -19.92 8.69 8.30
CA VAL A 249 -19.25 9.18 9.52
C VAL A 249 -18.00 10.01 9.25
N LYS A 250 -17.79 10.42 7.98
CA LYS A 250 -16.67 11.26 7.52
C LYS A 250 -15.29 10.66 7.77
N GLN A 251 -15.17 9.34 7.76
CA GLN A 251 -13.90 8.64 7.86
C GLN A 251 -13.57 7.92 6.55
N ALA A 252 -12.47 8.31 5.91
CA ALA A 252 -12.09 7.72 4.64
C ALA A 252 -11.32 6.39 4.81
N HIS A 253 -10.44 6.26 5.80
CA HIS A 253 -9.49 5.15 5.92
C HIS A 253 -9.37 4.64 7.36
N GLY A 254 -8.63 3.56 7.57
CA GLY A 254 -8.38 3.00 8.90
C GLY A 254 -9.56 2.20 9.43
N PHE A 255 -10.02 2.54 10.63
CA PHE A 255 -10.89 1.71 11.44
C PHE A 255 -12.06 2.49 12.04
N VAL A 256 -13.25 1.89 12.05
CA VAL A 256 -14.43 2.43 12.75
C VAL A 256 -14.95 1.36 13.69
N LEU A 257 -15.18 1.73 14.95
CA LEU A 257 -15.81 0.84 15.93
C LEU A 257 -17.33 1.05 15.93
N TYR A 258 -18.09 -0.03 15.80
CA TYR A 258 -19.54 -0.06 15.95
C TYR A 258 -19.91 -0.77 17.24
N ARG A 259 -20.63 -0.10 18.13
CA ARG A 259 -21.01 -0.62 19.45
C ARG A 259 -22.52 -0.63 19.61
N THR A 260 -23.05 -1.76 20.06
CA THR A 260 -24.44 -1.92 20.48
C THR A 260 -24.50 -2.82 21.73
N ARG A 261 -25.69 -3.30 22.10
CA ARG A 261 -25.92 -4.23 23.21
C ARG A 261 -26.72 -5.44 22.74
N LEU A 262 -26.52 -6.58 23.39
CA LEU A 262 -27.37 -7.75 23.16
C LEU A 262 -28.80 -7.43 23.62
N PRO A 263 -29.84 -7.65 22.78
CA PRO A 263 -31.21 -7.28 23.10
C PRO A 263 -31.88 -8.25 24.10
N ARG A 264 -31.33 -9.46 24.27
CA ARG A 264 -31.84 -10.52 25.14
C ARG A 264 -30.71 -11.42 25.60
N ASP A 265 -31.00 -12.27 26.58
CA ASP A 265 -30.10 -13.34 26.98
C ASP A 265 -29.96 -14.38 25.87
N VAL A 266 -28.74 -14.87 25.69
CA VAL A 266 -28.32 -15.86 24.71
C VAL A 266 -27.58 -16.97 25.46
N TRP A 267 -28.36 -17.92 25.97
CA TRP A 267 -27.86 -19.06 26.76
C TRP A 267 -27.18 -20.11 25.89
N ASP A 268 -27.74 -20.37 24.70
CA ASP A 268 -27.18 -21.24 23.69
C ASP A 268 -26.51 -20.43 22.57
N PRO A 269 -25.44 -20.93 21.93
CA PRO A 269 -24.76 -20.21 20.86
C PRO A 269 -25.71 -19.78 19.73
N ALA A 270 -25.91 -18.47 19.60
CA ALA A 270 -26.80 -17.87 18.60
C ALA A 270 -26.00 -17.16 17.49
N PRO A 271 -26.42 -17.26 16.23
CA PRO A 271 -25.68 -16.68 15.11
C PRO A 271 -25.86 -15.15 15.07
N LEU A 272 -24.77 -14.40 15.29
CA LEU A 272 -24.61 -13.04 14.80
C LEU A 272 -24.36 -13.11 13.29
N SER A 273 -25.31 -12.63 12.49
CA SER A 273 -25.29 -12.73 11.03
C SER A 273 -25.25 -11.37 10.36
N ALA A 274 -24.38 -11.27 9.36
CA ALA A 274 -24.32 -10.17 8.43
C ALA A 274 -24.91 -10.61 7.09
N PRO A 275 -25.81 -9.82 6.46
CA PRO A 275 -26.23 -10.08 5.09
C PRO A 275 -25.02 -10.19 4.14
N PRO A 276 -25.12 -10.95 3.02
CA PRO A 276 -24.05 -11.01 2.03
C PRO A 276 -23.60 -9.61 1.60
N ASN A 277 -22.30 -9.40 1.48
CA ASN A 277 -21.67 -8.14 1.07
C ASN A 277 -21.97 -6.93 2.00
N SER A 278 -22.33 -7.16 3.26
CA SER A 278 -22.64 -6.07 4.21
C SER A 278 -21.50 -5.68 5.14
N VAL A 279 -20.51 -6.55 5.35
CA VAL A 279 -19.28 -6.22 6.09
C VAL A 279 -18.20 -5.85 5.09
N CYS A 280 -17.80 -4.58 5.09
CA CYS A 280 -16.81 -4.02 4.15
C CYS A 280 -15.66 -3.34 4.93
N ASP A 281 -14.53 -3.99 5.21
CA ASP A 281 -14.11 -5.29 4.66
C ASP A 281 -13.96 -6.39 5.71
N ARG A 282 -13.68 -6.03 6.95
CA ARG A 282 -13.49 -7.02 8.01
C ARG A 282 -13.87 -6.46 9.38
N ALA A 283 -14.65 -7.22 10.14
CA ALA A 283 -15.12 -6.82 11.47
C ALA A 283 -14.57 -7.77 12.54
N TYR A 284 -13.83 -7.23 13.51
CA TYR A 284 -13.36 -7.94 14.69
C TYR A 284 -14.42 -7.81 15.78
N VAL A 285 -15.02 -8.93 16.19
CA VAL A 285 -16.17 -8.97 17.10
C VAL A 285 -15.68 -9.20 18.52
N LEU A 286 -16.08 -8.31 19.43
CA LEU A 286 -15.81 -8.41 20.85
C LEU A 286 -17.13 -8.35 21.64
N LEU A 287 -17.23 -9.18 22.67
CA LEU A 287 -18.35 -9.17 23.61
C LEU A 287 -17.82 -8.89 25.02
N ASN A 288 -18.34 -7.83 25.64
CA ASN A 288 -17.82 -7.30 26.92
C ASN A 288 -16.29 -7.05 26.92
N GLY A 289 -15.71 -6.78 25.75
CA GLY A 289 -14.27 -6.58 25.58
C GLY A 289 -13.47 -7.86 25.29
N GLU A 290 -14.09 -9.04 25.31
CA GLU A 290 -13.43 -10.29 24.96
C GLU A 290 -13.60 -10.60 23.46
N TYR A 291 -12.51 -10.91 22.78
CA TYR A 291 -12.50 -11.24 21.35
C TYR A 291 -13.21 -12.57 21.06
N GLN A 292 -14.25 -12.52 20.22
CA GLN A 292 -15.09 -13.67 19.87
C GLN A 292 -14.73 -14.26 18.49
N GLY A 293 -14.13 -13.46 17.61
CA GLY A 293 -13.82 -13.86 16.25
C GLY A 293 -14.00 -12.70 15.27
N ARG A 294 -14.22 -13.03 13.99
CA ARG A 294 -14.30 -12.03 12.92
C ARG A 294 -15.37 -12.36 11.89
N LEU A 295 -15.91 -11.30 11.29
CA LEU A 295 -16.66 -11.36 10.04
C LEU A 295 -15.77 -10.80 8.93
N GLU A 296 -15.80 -11.41 7.74
CA GLU A 296 -14.89 -11.10 6.63
C GLU A 296 -15.66 -11.06 5.31
N ARG A 297 -15.46 -9.98 4.53
CA ARG A 297 -15.99 -9.82 3.17
C ARG A 297 -15.64 -11.03 2.31
N ASP A 298 -16.62 -11.55 1.59
CA ASP A 298 -16.53 -12.78 0.77
C ASP A 298 -16.04 -14.03 1.54
N GLY A 299 -16.13 -13.99 2.87
CA GLY A 299 -15.71 -15.08 3.76
C GLY A 299 -16.78 -15.37 4.83
N GLN A 300 -16.34 -15.43 6.09
CA GLN A 300 -17.23 -15.73 7.21
C GLN A 300 -18.17 -14.54 7.49
N MET A 301 -19.48 -14.72 7.27
CA MET A 301 -20.52 -13.71 7.52
C MET A 301 -21.37 -14.00 8.76
N THR A 302 -21.08 -15.10 9.46
CA THR A 302 -21.80 -15.50 10.68
C THR A 302 -20.80 -15.92 11.76
N LEU A 303 -21.07 -15.51 12.99
CA LEU A 303 -20.31 -15.89 14.18
C LEU A 303 -21.29 -16.23 15.32
N ASN A 304 -21.11 -17.37 15.98
CA ASN A 304 -21.97 -17.71 17.11
C ASN A 304 -21.52 -16.97 18.37
N LEU A 305 -22.48 -16.41 19.10
CA LEU A 305 -22.27 -15.69 20.35
C LEU A 305 -23.09 -16.30 21.48
N THR A 306 -22.60 -16.18 22.70
CA THR A 306 -23.35 -16.42 23.95
C THR A 306 -23.14 -15.23 24.86
N GLY A 307 -24.16 -14.83 25.63
CA GLY A 307 -24.06 -13.63 26.46
C GLY A 307 -25.39 -13.19 27.06
N GLN A 308 -25.32 -12.30 28.04
CA GLN A 308 -26.49 -11.78 28.74
C GLN A 308 -27.08 -10.54 28.03
N ALA A 309 -28.37 -10.29 28.24
CA ALA A 309 -29.04 -9.08 27.81
C ALA A 309 -28.28 -7.84 28.32
N GLY A 310 -28.11 -6.84 27.46
CA GLY A 310 -27.37 -5.63 27.78
C GLY A 310 -25.85 -5.74 27.69
N ALA A 311 -25.29 -6.95 27.48
CA ALA A 311 -23.86 -7.13 27.24
C ALA A 311 -23.40 -6.30 26.04
N ARG A 312 -22.21 -5.71 26.16
CA ARG A 312 -21.67 -4.77 25.18
C ARG A 312 -21.11 -5.55 23.99
N LEU A 313 -21.70 -5.33 22.81
CA LEU A 313 -21.23 -5.90 21.56
C LEU A 313 -20.47 -4.83 20.77
N ASP A 314 -19.22 -5.11 20.46
CA ASP A 314 -18.27 -4.23 19.79
C ASP A 314 -17.80 -4.88 18.48
N LEU A 315 -17.88 -4.15 17.36
CA LEU A 315 -17.35 -4.57 16.06
C LEU A 315 -16.35 -3.52 15.58
N LEU A 316 -15.06 -3.82 15.67
CA LEU A 316 -14.02 -2.99 15.08
C LEU A 316 -13.93 -3.34 13.59
N VAL A 317 -14.38 -2.43 12.71
CA VAL A 317 -14.37 -2.65 11.27
C VAL A 317 -13.17 -1.98 10.63
N GLU A 318 -12.43 -2.73 9.81
CA GLU A 318 -11.29 -2.26 9.02
C GLU A 318 -11.71 -2.00 7.56
N ASN A 319 -11.31 -0.84 7.03
CA ASN A 319 -11.23 -0.60 5.60
C ASN A 319 -9.88 -1.11 5.06
N MET A 320 -9.89 -2.17 4.27
CA MET A 320 -8.69 -2.83 3.73
C MET A 320 -8.20 -2.24 2.39
N GLY A 321 -8.94 -1.29 1.82
CA GLY A 321 -8.65 -0.66 0.54
C GLY A 321 -9.89 -0.60 -0.34
N ARG A 322 -10.18 0.53 -0.99
CA ARG A 322 -11.32 0.60 -1.92
C ARG A 322 -10.98 -0.11 -3.22
N ILE A 323 -11.98 -0.78 -3.81
CA ILE A 323 -11.86 -1.36 -5.15
C ILE A 323 -11.51 -0.25 -6.14
N ASN A 324 -10.41 -0.42 -6.88
CA ASN A 324 -9.95 0.52 -7.90
C ASN A 324 -9.97 -0.09 -9.32
N PHE A 325 -10.28 -1.39 -9.44
CA PHE A 325 -10.43 -2.06 -10.72
C PHE A 325 -11.39 -3.27 -10.64
N GLY A 326 -12.15 -3.51 -11.72
CA GLY A 326 -12.92 -4.75 -11.91
C GLY A 326 -14.43 -4.68 -11.62
N VAL A 327 -14.94 -3.63 -10.97
CA VAL A 327 -16.37 -3.41 -10.74
C VAL A 327 -16.73 -1.94 -10.91
N ASN A 328 -17.89 -1.66 -11.51
CA ASN A 328 -18.42 -0.32 -11.71
C ASN A 328 -19.43 0.06 -10.60
N ALA A 329 -19.02 -0.01 -9.33
CA ALA A 329 -19.85 0.30 -8.17
C ALA A 329 -19.06 1.06 -7.11
N SER A 330 -19.75 1.88 -6.32
CA SER A 330 -19.14 2.60 -5.20
C SER A 330 -18.84 1.64 -4.05
N ASP A 331 -17.56 1.50 -3.70
CA ASP A 331 -17.10 0.59 -2.65
C ASP A 331 -17.09 1.27 -1.27
N PHE A 332 -18.30 1.56 -0.76
CA PHE A 332 -18.49 2.07 0.60
C PHE A 332 -17.96 1.09 1.64
N LYS A 333 -17.52 1.60 2.79
CA LYS A 333 -16.90 0.79 3.85
C LYS A 333 -17.70 0.84 5.15
N GLY A 334 -17.44 -0.10 6.05
CA GLY A 334 -18.15 -0.28 7.31
C GLY A 334 -19.18 -1.38 7.25
N LEU A 335 -20.27 -1.19 8.01
CA LEU A 335 -21.45 -2.04 7.96
C LEU A 335 -22.47 -1.41 7.01
N LEU A 336 -22.67 -2.02 5.84
CA LEU A 336 -23.55 -1.50 4.78
C LEU A 336 -25.01 -1.89 4.96
N GLN A 337 -25.27 -2.93 5.75
CA GLN A 337 -26.62 -3.38 6.11
C GLN A 337 -26.67 -3.76 7.58
N ASN A 338 -27.89 -3.92 8.09
CA ASN A 338 -28.13 -4.27 9.48
C ASN A 338 -27.64 -5.68 9.80
N LEU A 339 -27.01 -5.85 10.96
CA LEU A 339 -26.70 -7.16 11.52
C LEU A 339 -27.91 -7.71 12.26
N SER A 340 -28.00 -9.04 12.33
CA SER A 340 -29.01 -9.73 13.11
C SER A 340 -28.38 -10.71 14.10
N LEU A 341 -29.05 -10.93 15.23
CA LEU A 341 -28.73 -11.97 16.19
C LEU A 341 -29.90 -12.93 16.26
N ASP A 342 -29.72 -14.15 15.78
CA ASP A 342 -30.80 -15.13 15.63
C ASP A 342 -32.02 -14.53 14.90
N SER A 343 -31.76 -13.94 13.73
CA SER A 343 -32.73 -13.24 12.86
C SER A 343 -33.34 -11.95 13.41
N ALA A 344 -33.14 -11.60 14.69
CA ALA A 344 -33.57 -10.31 15.24
C ALA A 344 -32.57 -9.20 14.89
N LEU A 345 -33.05 -8.10 14.29
CA LEU A 345 -32.20 -6.98 13.91
C LEU A 345 -31.57 -6.29 15.13
N LEU A 346 -30.28 -5.99 15.04
CA LEU A 346 -29.56 -5.17 16.01
C LEU A 346 -29.70 -3.68 15.64
N SER A 347 -29.93 -2.85 16.65
CA SER A 347 -30.13 -1.41 16.50
C SER A 347 -29.42 -0.63 17.61
N ASP A 348 -29.65 0.68 17.71
CA ASP A 348 -29.07 1.57 18.74
C ASP A 348 -27.54 1.57 18.78
N TRP A 349 -26.95 1.98 17.66
CA TRP A 349 -25.52 1.98 17.43
C TRP A 349 -24.83 3.24 17.96
N LEU A 350 -23.72 3.04 18.66
CA LEU A 350 -22.67 4.02 18.90
C LEU A 350 -21.52 3.74 17.93
N ILE A 351 -21.18 4.72 17.09
CA ILE A 351 -20.21 4.57 16.01
C ILE A 351 -19.03 5.50 16.29
N TYR A 352 -17.82 4.95 16.43
CA TYR A 352 -16.61 5.69 16.79
C TYR A 352 -15.64 5.68 15.60
N PRO A 353 -15.54 6.81 14.87
CA PRO A 353 -14.44 7.03 13.95
C PRO A 353 -13.10 7.06 14.70
N LEU A 354 -12.11 6.24 14.31
CA LEU A 354 -10.83 6.14 15.02
C LEU A 354 -9.71 6.91 14.30
N ASP A 355 -9.26 8.01 14.92
CA ASP A 355 -8.15 8.88 14.50
C ASP A 355 -6.80 8.35 15.03
N VAL A 356 -6.46 7.11 14.65
CA VAL A 356 -5.23 6.43 15.08
C VAL A 356 -3.99 7.17 14.59
N ASP A 357 -3.96 7.59 13.32
CA ASP A 357 -2.79 8.25 12.71
C ASP A 357 -2.44 9.54 13.44
N SER A 358 -3.41 10.40 13.76
CA SER A 358 -3.10 11.65 14.45
C SER A 358 -2.73 11.41 15.90
N ALA A 359 -3.31 10.41 16.57
CA ALA A 359 -2.88 10.03 17.92
C ALA A 359 -1.39 9.63 17.92
N VAL A 360 -1.00 8.72 17.02
CA VAL A 360 0.38 8.24 16.92
C VAL A 360 1.35 9.34 16.48
N THR A 361 0.95 10.18 15.53
CA THR A 361 1.78 11.31 15.04
C THR A 361 2.04 12.35 16.14
N ARG A 362 1.08 12.57 17.06
CA ARG A 362 1.24 13.48 18.20
C ARG A 362 2.12 12.91 19.33
N GLY A 363 2.70 11.72 19.14
CA GLY A 363 3.57 11.09 20.13
C GLY A 363 2.83 10.26 21.19
N TRP A 364 1.56 9.92 20.94
CA TRP A 364 0.83 8.95 21.75
C TRP A 364 1.11 7.51 21.26
N PRO A 365 1.22 6.51 22.14
CA PRO A 365 1.18 6.61 23.60
C PRO A 365 2.45 7.24 24.15
N LEU A 366 2.27 8.11 25.15
CA LEU A 366 3.39 8.66 25.91
C LEU A 366 4.13 7.49 26.59
N PRO A 367 5.47 7.56 26.71
CA PRO A 367 6.23 6.53 27.41
C PRO A 367 5.80 6.48 28.88
N THR A 368 4.89 5.57 29.21
CA THR A 368 4.48 5.28 30.57
C THR A 368 5.54 4.43 31.26
N THR A 369 5.95 4.86 32.45
CA THR A 369 6.87 4.13 33.32
C THR A 369 6.22 2.96 34.06
N GLN A 370 4.91 2.70 33.88
CA GLN A 370 4.20 1.60 34.53
C GLN A 370 3.13 0.98 33.61
N ALA A 371 3.35 -0.30 33.29
CA ALA A 371 2.35 -1.37 33.23
C ALA A 371 3.13 -2.69 33.12
N GLU A 372 3.68 -3.16 34.25
CA GLU A 372 4.06 -4.57 34.35
C GLU A 372 2.77 -5.40 34.28
N GLY A 373 2.64 -6.26 33.27
CA GLY A 373 1.79 -7.45 33.40
C GLY A 373 0.58 -7.63 32.47
N SER A 374 0.30 -6.78 31.48
CA SER A 374 -0.73 -7.18 30.50
C SER A 374 -0.13 -8.21 29.52
N ARG A 375 -0.44 -9.50 29.75
CA ARG A 375 -0.07 -10.58 28.83
C ARG A 375 -0.56 -10.27 27.41
N ALA A 376 0.21 -10.71 26.41
CA ALA A 376 -0.26 -10.75 25.04
C ALA A 376 -1.63 -11.46 25.00
N GLY A 377 -2.59 -10.85 24.33
CA GLY A 377 -3.99 -11.30 24.31
C GLY A 377 -4.52 -11.45 22.90
N LEU A 378 -5.70 -12.06 22.81
CA LEU A 378 -6.49 -12.10 21.58
C LEU A 378 -7.25 -10.79 21.42
N GLY A 379 -7.35 -10.32 20.17
CA GLY A 379 -8.12 -9.15 19.78
C GLY A 379 -7.31 -7.87 19.57
N PRO A 380 -8.01 -6.75 19.25
CA PRO A 380 -7.38 -5.50 18.85
C PRO A 380 -6.70 -4.73 19.98
N ALA A 381 -5.37 -4.63 19.92
CA ALA A 381 -4.56 -3.94 20.93
C ALA A 381 -3.38 -3.15 20.30
N LEU A 382 -2.95 -2.11 21.02
CA LEU A 382 -1.78 -1.32 20.67
C LEU A 382 -0.54 -1.78 21.44
N TYR A 383 0.58 -1.83 20.73
CA TYR A 383 1.89 -2.21 21.24
C TYR A 383 2.92 -1.16 20.85
N THR A 384 3.87 -0.91 21.74
CA THR A 384 4.97 0.03 21.47
C THR A 384 6.31 -0.51 21.86
N GLY A 385 7.34 -0.03 21.19
CA GLY A 385 8.74 -0.25 21.54
C GLY A 385 9.59 0.88 21.00
N ALA A 386 10.88 0.85 21.32
CA ALA A 386 11.84 1.78 20.77
C ALA A 386 13.16 1.08 20.52
N PHE A 387 13.91 1.55 19.54
CA PHE A 387 15.24 1.05 19.24
C PHE A 387 16.18 2.20 18.86
N GLN A 388 17.47 2.01 19.11
CA GLN A 388 18.51 2.92 18.68
C GLN A 388 19.22 2.32 17.48
N THR A 389 19.54 3.16 16.50
CA THR A 389 20.41 2.74 15.40
C THR A 389 21.87 2.87 15.83
N PRO A 390 22.82 2.17 15.16
CA PRO A 390 24.24 2.24 15.50
C PRO A 390 24.92 3.47 14.87
N GLY A 391 24.25 4.64 14.90
CA GLY A 391 24.74 5.87 14.27
C GLY A 391 24.46 6.00 12.78
N VAL A 392 23.71 5.07 12.17
CA VAL A 392 23.31 5.10 10.76
C VAL A 392 21.80 5.00 10.59
N ALA A 393 21.25 5.66 9.58
CA ALA A 393 19.82 5.60 9.22
C ALA A 393 19.67 5.02 7.82
N TRP A 394 19.98 3.74 7.68
CA TRP A 394 19.86 2.98 6.42
C TRP A 394 18.50 2.29 6.33
N ASP A 395 18.11 2.01 5.08
CA ASP A 395 16.88 1.27 4.75
C ASP A 395 16.86 -0.10 5.45
N THR A 396 15.68 -0.61 5.77
CA THR A 396 15.50 -1.88 6.48
C THR A 396 14.12 -2.48 6.19
N PHE A 397 13.89 -3.71 6.65
CA PHE A 397 12.65 -4.44 6.45
C PHE A 397 12.15 -5.03 7.77
N VAL A 398 10.95 -4.67 8.19
CA VAL A 398 10.37 -5.14 9.46
C VAL A 398 9.59 -6.42 9.25
N LYS A 399 10.00 -7.50 9.91
CA LYS A 399 9.30 -8.79 9.99
C LYS A 399 8.50 -8.89 11.29
N PHE A 400 7.40 -9.63 11.23
CA PHE A 400 6.43 -9.78 12.32
C PHE A 400 6.26 -11.26 12.75
N PRO A 401 7.25 -11.88 13.44
CA PRO A 401 7.12 -13.27 13.88
C PRO A 401 6.00 -13.46 14.91
N GLY A 402 5.07 -14.38 14.62
CA GLY A 402 3.98 -14.75 15.54
C GLY A 402 2.86 -13.72 15.69
N TRP A 403 2.91 -12.61 14.96
CA TRP A 403 1.80 -11.66 14.83
C TRP A 403 0.80 -12.14 13.78
N SER A 404 -0.43 -11.62 13.83
CA SER A 404 -1.50 -12.05 12.94
C SER A 404 -1.76 -11.02 11.85
N LYS A 405 -2.33 -9.87 12.20
CA LYS A 405 -2.64 -8.81 11.23
C LYS A 405 -2.71 -7.45 11.91
N GLY A 406 -2.22 -6.43 11.23
CA GLY A 406 -2.26 -5.11 11.80
C GLY A 406 -1.67 -4.00 10.95
N GLN A 407 -1.31 -2.92 11.64
CA GLN A 407 -0.74 -1.71 11.08
C GLN A 407 0.51 -1.30 11.86
N LEU A 408 1.55 -0.84 11.17
CA LEU A 408 2.82 -0.41 11.77
C LEU A 408 3.04 1.09 11.55
N TRP A 409 3.48 1.78 12.61
CA TRP A 409 4.04 3.12 12.57
C TRP A 409 5.46 3.14 13.11
N ILE A 410 6.32 3.94 12.47
CA ILE A 410 7.67 4.24 12.95
C ILE A 410 7.83 5.76 12.98
N ASN A 411 8.21 6.31 14.14
CA ASN A 411 8.38 7.75 14.35
C ASN A 411 7.15 8.58 13.89
N GLY A 412 5.95 8.08 14.17
CA GLY A 412 4.69 8.71 13.76
C GLY A 412 4.27 8.44 12.32
N PHE A 413 5.17 7.93 11.47
CA PHE A 413 4.86 7.64 10.07
C PHE A 413 4.20 6.27 9.92
N ASN A 414 3.03 6.22 9.27
CA ASN A 414 2.30 4.99 9.00
C ASN A 414 2.95 4.19 7.87
N VAL A 415 3.71 3.15 8.23
CA VAL A 415 4.47 2.30 7.30
C VAL A 415 3.54 1.44 6.46
N GLY A 416 2.40 1.01 7.01
CA GLY A 416 1.42 0.23 6.25
C GLY A 416 0.92 -1.01 7.00
N ARG A 417 0.19 -1.85 6.25
CA ARG A 417 -0.48 -3.05 6.75
C ARG A 417 0.46 -4.24 6.75
N TYR A 418 0.47 -5.03 7.81
CA TYR A 418 1.12 -6.34 7.81
C TYR A 418 0.07 -7.46 7.96
N TRP A 419 0.28 -8.57 7.27
CA TRP A 419 -0.59 -9.75 7.38
C TRP A 419 0.19 -11.07 7.10
N PRO A 420 1.19 -11.41 7.92
CA PRO A 420 2.11 -12.52 7.68
C PRO A 420 1.40 -13.87 7.60
N VAL A 421 0.27 -14.05 8.32
CA VAL A 421 -0.50 -15.31 8.29
C VAL A 421 -1.16 -15.58 6.92
N ARG A 422 -1.40 -14.54 6.11
CA ARG A 422 -1.86 -14.70 4.71
C ARG A 422 -0.70 -14.71 3.72
N GLY A 423 0.25 -13.80 3.90
CA GLY A 423 1.29 -13.54 2.89
C GLY A 423 0.71 -13.00 1.57
N PRO A 424 1.50 -12.89 0.50
CA PRO A 424 2.87 -13.39 0.37
C PRO A 424 3.86 -12.50 1.15
N GLN A 425 3.60 -11.19 1.21
CA GLN A 425 4.45 -10.23 1.91
C GLN A 425 4.60 -10.56 3.41
N GLN A 426 5.84 -10.72 3.89
CA GLN A 426 6.15 -10.99 5.30
C GLN A 426 6.88 -9.84 5.99
N THR A 427 7.38 -8.88 5.20
CA THR A 427 8.12 -7.73 5.69
C THR A 427 7.56 -6.42 5.17
N LEU A 428 7.61 -5.37 5.98
CA LEU A 428 7.36 -3.99 5.54
C LEU A 428 8.67 -3.26 5.27
N PHE A 429 8.78 -2.60 4.12
CA PHE A 429 9.90 -1.72 3.81
C PHE A 429 9.87 -0.46 4.69
N VAL A 430 11.00 -0.17 5.33
CA VAL A 430 11.21 1.05 6.12
C VAL A 430 12.38 1.81 5.52
N PRO A 431 12.12 2.91 4.80
CA PRO A 431 13.18 3.73 4.26
C PRO A 431 13.96 4.43 5.38
N GLY A 432 15.27 4.50 5.25
CA GLY A 432 16.17 5.11 6.22
C GLY A 432 15.85 6.58 6.51
N SER A 433 15.21 7.27 5.57
CA SER A 433 14.71 8.64 5.78
C SER A 433 13.63 8.78 6.85
N LEU A 434 13.00 7.68 7.27
CA LEU A 434 12.07 7.67 8.41
C LEU A 434 12.77 7.43 9.75
N LEU A 435 14.04 7.03 9.72
CA LEU A 435 14.81 6.69 10.90
C LEU A 435 15.69 7.86 11.33
N SER A 436 15.91 7.96 12.64
CA SER A 436 16.92 8.82 13.23
C SER A 436 18.19 8.03 13.49
N ALA A 437 19.33 8.61 13.08
CA ALA A 437 20.66 8.09 13.37
C ALA A 437 21.14 8.42 14.80
N SER A 438 20.50 9.38 15.47
CA SER A 438 20.98 9.99 16.72
C SER A 438 19.96 9.96 17.85
N ALA A 439 18.68 9.73 17.55
CA ALA A 439 17.61 9.66 18.54
C ALA A 439 16.98 8.25 18.54
N PRO A 440 16.36 7.84 19.67
CA PRO A 440 15.53 6.64 19.70
C PRO A 440 14.43 6.69 18.64
N ASN A 441 14.23 5.56 17.97
CA ASN A 441 13.18 5.37 16.97
C ASN A 441 12.01 4.65 17.63
N ASN A 442 10.85 5.29 17.63
CA ASN A 442 9.64 4.77 18.28
C ASN A 442 8.83 3.91 17.31
N ILE A 443 8.38 2.76 17.80
CA ILE A 443 7.51 1.83 17.08
C ILE A 443 6.15 1.87 17.75
N THR A 444 5.09 2.03 16.96
CA THR A 444 3.72 1.76 17.39
C THR A 444 3.12 0.73 16.44
N LEU A 445 2.46 -0.27 17.00
CA LEU A 445 1.90 -1.39 16.25
C LEU A 445 0.49 -1.64 16.76
N LEU A 446 -0.48 -1.65 15.84
CA LEU A 446 -1.86 -2.07 16.11
C LEU A 446 -2.02 -3.50 15.60
N GLU A 447 -2.21 -4.46 16.51
CA GLU A 447 -2.54 -5.86 16.18
C GLU A 447 -4.05 -6.05 16.34
N LEU A 448 -4.68 -6.83 15.46
CA LEU A 448 -6.13 -6.91 15.33
C LEU A 448 -6.72 -8.26 15.75
N GLU A 449 -5.92 -9.32 15.79
CA GLU A 449 -6.41 -10.68 16.06
C GLU A 449 -5.67 -11.37 17.21
N GLY A 450 -4.34 -11.39 17.17
CA GLY A 450 -3.57 -12.13 18.16
C GLY A 450 -2.10 -11.79 18.12
N ALA A 451 -1.57 -11.40 19.28
CA ALA A 451 -0.16 -11.11 19.48
C ALA A 451 0.59 -12.32 20.04
N PRO A 452 1.89 -12.49 19.72
CA PRO A 452 2.68 -13.58 20.27
C PRO A 452 2.91 -13.39 21.78
N PRO A 453 3.09 -14.48 22.56
CA PRO A 453 3.27 -14.41 24.02
C PRO A 453 4.39 -13.49 24.48
N ARG A 454 5.43 -13.34 23.65
CA ARG A 454 6.50 -12.36 23.77
C ARG A 454 6.42 -11.45 22.54
N PRO A 455 5.81 -10.26 22.62
CA PRO A 455 5.71 -9.34 21.49
C PRO A 455 7.06 -8.75 21.10
N PHE A 456 7.46 -8.92 19.83
CA PHE A 456 8.66 -8.30 19.26
C PHE A 456 8.55 -8.21 17.73
N VAL A 457 9.35 -7.34 17.12
CA VAL A 457 9.57 -7.29 15.66
C VAL A 457 11.05 -7.50 15.34
N LEU A 458 11.35 -7.92 14.11
CA LEU A 458 12.72 -8.09 13.63
C LEU A 458 13.00 -7.16 12.44
N PHE A 459 14.06 -6.38 12.53
CA PHE A 459 14.56 -5.57 11.43
C PHE A 459 15.62 -6.33 10.64
N LEU A 460 15.37 -6.54 9.35
CA LEU A 460 16.19 -7.30 8.41
C LEU A 460 16.79 -6.38 7.34
N ASP A 461 17.80 -6.87 6.63
CA ASP A 461 18.45 -6.19 5.52
C ASP A 461 17.87 -6.55 4.15
N ARG A 462 16.90 -7.48 4.10
CA ARG A 462 16.26 -7.95 2.86
C ARG A 462 14.75 -8.14 3.04
N PRO A 463 13.96 -7.90 1.98
CA PRO A 463 12.54 -8.20 2.01
C PRO A 463 12.30 -9.71 2.00
N LEU A 464 11.17 -10.14 2.54
CA LEU A 464 10.70 -11.52 2.48
C LEU A 464 9.28 -11.59 1.92
N PHE A 465 9.13 -12.41 0.88
CA PHE A 465 7.86 -12.86 0.34
C PHE A 465 7.79 -14.38 0.54
N ASN A 466 6.84 -14.88 1.35
CA ASN A 466 6.65 -16.32 1.56
C ASN A 466 5.85 -16.96 0.41
N GLN A 467 5.91 -18.28 0.30
CA GLN A 467 4.86 -19.04 -0.37
C GLN A 467 3.57 -18.91 0.46
N THR A 468 2.47 -18.54 -0.19
CA THR A 468 1.21 -18.30 0.50
C THR A 468 0.65 -19.56 1.13
N VAL A 469 0.01 -19.41 2.28
CA VAL A 469 -0.79 -20.48 2.85
C VAL A 469 -2.02 -20.59 1.96
N SER A 470 -1.96 -21.47 0.95
CA SER A 470 -3.15 -21.87 0.22
C SER A 470 -4.19 -22.33 1.24
N ALA A 471 -5.38 -21.73 1.20
CA ALA A 471 -6.52 -22.21 1.95
C ALA A 471 -6.89 -23.60 1.43
N ARG A 472 -6.20 -24.64 1.93
CA ARG A 472 -6.72 -25.99 1.87
C ARG A 472 -7.90 -26.03 2.82
N ALA A 473 -9.05 -26.36 2.26
CA ALA A 473 -10.28 -26.64 2.99
C ALA A 473 -9.99 -27.59 4.17
N GLY A 474 -10.54 -27.23 5.33
CA GLY A 474 -10.85 -28.13 6.45
C GLY A 474 -9.73 -29.06 6.93
N THR A 475 -9.05 -28.69 8.00
CA THR A 475 -8.67 -29.68 9.02
C THR A 475 -8.54 -28.98 10.36
N GLU A 476 -9.43 -29.36 11.28
CA GLU A 476 -9.46 -28.93 12.67
C GLU A 476 -8.09 -29.16 13.32
N LEU A 477 -7.50 -28.10 13.89
CA LEU A 477 -6.46 -28.24 14.90
C LEU A 477 -7.17 -28.50 16.23
N ARG A 478 -7.26 -29.77 16.64
CA ARG A 478 -7.45 -30.10 18.06
C ARG A 478 -6.10 -29.94 18.78
N PRO A 479 -6.04 -29.21 19.90
CA PRO A 479 -4.85 -29.17 20.74
C PRO A 479 -4.68 -30.49 21.53
N PRO A 480 -3.46 -30.80 22.03
CA PRO A 480 -3.16 -32.01 22.78
C PRO A 480 -3.96 -32.16 24.07
#